data_AF-A0A080LWH0-F1
#
_entry.id   AF-A0A080LWH0-F1
#
_cell.length_a   1.000
_cell.length_b   1.000
_cell.length_c   1.000
_cell.angle_alpha   90.00
_cell.angle_beta   90.00
_cell.angle_gamma   90.00
#
_symmetry.space_group_name_H-M   'P 1'
#
loop_
_entity.id
_entity.type
_entity.pdbx_description
1 polymer ?
#
loop_
_entity_poly.entity_id
_entity_poly.type
_entity_poly.pdbx_seq_one_letter_code
_entity_poly.pdbx_strand_id
1 'polypeptide(L)'
;MAICETCERTSSDLPSPRVRPPVASRAKYLPGVQSPALSGAVSIGSIDAYIQRARRFPMLTREDEFRLASRYRDDNDVDAARQLVVSHLRLVISVARGYLGYGLPHADLIQEGNIGLMKAVQRFDPTRGIRLVSFAIHLIKAEIHEYVLKNWRMLKLATTKAQRKLFFNPRSMETSSQGLGSTRAAEIAQILDVTPAEVIEMDTRLSGHDVALDGDSDDDEAFAPITYLGRLLGRTVACPRRACACPTAE
;
A
#
# COMPACT_ATOMS: atom_id res chain seq x y z
N MET A 1 -13.77 0.36 -55.62
CA MET A 1 -14.51 -0.65 -54.84
C MET A 1 -13.79 -0.84 -53.51
N ALA A 2 -14.24 -0.46 -52.32
CA ALA A 2 -15.34 0.35 -51.77
C ALA A 2 -14.85 0.70 -50.34
N ILE A 3 -14.49 1.94 -50.00
CA ILE A 3 -15.28 3.02 -49.34
C ILE A 3 -16.22 2.55 -48.22
N CYS A 4 -15.96 3.04 -47.00
CA CYS A 4 -16.92 3.40 -45.94
C CYS A 4 -16.15 4.37 -45.01
N GLU A 5 -16.16 5.69 -45.19
CA GLU A 5 -17.26 6.68 -45.06
C GLU A 5 -18.16 6.44 -43.85
N THR A 6 -17.78 7.00 -42.69
CA THR A 6 -18.61 7.91 -41.87
C THR A 6 -18.02 8.11 -40.47
N CYS A 7 -17.32 9.24 -40.23
CA CYS A 7 -17.42 10.03 -38.98
C CYS A 7 -16.41 11.20 -38.97
N GLU A 8 -16.53 12.12 -39.92
CA GLU A 8 -16.15 13.51 -39.66
C GLU A 8 -17.30 14.18 -38.90
N ARG A 9 -17.18 14.23 -37.57
CA ARG A 9 -17.85 15.22 -36.73
C ARG A 9 -16.80 15.91 -35.87
N THR A 10 -16.41 17.08 -36.33
CA THR A 10 -16.09 18.29 -35.55
C THR A 10 -15.97 18.08 -34.03
N SER A 11 -14.75 17.94 -33.52
CA SER A 11 -14.46 17.96 -32.07
C SER A 11 -14.13 19.37 -31.54
N SER A 12 -14.30 20.39 -32.38
CA SER A 12 -14.24 21.80 -32.00
C SER A 12 -15.59 22.24 -31.43
N ASP A 13 -15.92 21.83 -30.21
CA ASP A 13 -16.85 22.53 -29.28
C ASP A 13 -17.12 21.68 -28.02
N LEU A 14 -16.09 21.49 -27.19
CA LEU A 14 -16.26 21.11 -25.80
C LEU A 14 -15.95 22.32 -24.91
N PRO A 15 -16.91 22.88 -24.16
CA PRO A 15 -16.64 23.99 -23.26
C PRO A 15 -15.69 23.55 -22.15
N SER A 16 -14.56 24.24 -22.03
CA SER A 16 -13.58 24.05 -20.96
C SER A 16 -14.25 24.11 -19.58
N PRO A 17 -13.94 23.19 -18.64
CA PRO A 17 -14.49 23.24 -17.30
C PRO A 17 -14.03 24.52 -16.60
N ARG A 18 -14.98 25.37 -16.20
CA ARG A 18 -14.70 26.60 -15.43
C ARG A 18 -14.11 26.22 -14.07
N VAL A 19 -12.79 26.32 -13.96
CA VAL A 19 -12.08 26.28 -12.69
C VAL A 19 -12.43 27.57 -11.94
N ARG A 20 -13.11 27.46 -10.79
CA ARG A 20 -13.29 28.61 -9.90
C ARG A 20 -11.92 29.01 -9.33
N PRO A 21 -11.54 30.30 -9.36
CA PRO A 21 -10.33 30.74 -8.68
C PRO A 21 -10.55 30.61 -7.16
N PRO A 22 -9.65 29.94 -6.40
CA PRO A 22 -9.68 30.04 -4.96
C PRO A 22 -9.30 31.47 -4.55
N VAL A 23 -10.09 32.01 -3.63
CA VAL A 23 -10.02 33.35 -3.06
C VAL A 23 -8.59 33.69 -2.60
N ALA A 24 -8.10 34.85 -3.01
CA ALA A 24 -6.81 35.39 -2.57
C ALA A 24 -6.78 35.59 -1.05
N SER A 25 -6.30 34.59 -0.31
CA SER A 25 -5.82 34.80 1.06
C SER A 25 -4.40 35.35 0.96
N ARG A 26 -4.23 36.63 1.29
CA ARG A 26 -2.93 37.28 1.51
C ARG A 26 -2.03 36.37 2.34
N ALA A 27 -1.10 35.67 1.70
CA ALA A 27 0.00 35.01 2.37
C ALA A 27 0.90 36.11 2.94
N LYS A 28 0.72 36.41 4.22
CA LYS A 28 1.68 37.23 4.96
C LYS A 28 3.01 36.47 4.95
N TYR A 29 4.01 37.08 4.34
CA TYR A 29 5.42 36.75 4.54
C TYR A 29 5.67 36.74 6.06
N LEU A 30 5.96 35.59 6.66
CA LEU A 30 6.39 35.51 8.06
C LEU A 30 7.93 35.43 8.07
N PRO A 31 8.62 36.52 8.47
CA PRO A 31 10.04 36.43 8.78
C PRO A 31 10.19 35.74 10.15
N GLY A 32 11.13 34.81 10.26
CA GLY A 32 11.51 34.18 11.52
C GLY A 32 10.66 32.96 11.90
N VAL A 33 10.98 31.81 11.31
CA VAL A 33 10.60 30.52 11.89
C VAL A 33 11.45 30.33 13.15
N GLN A 34 10.95 30.81 14.29
CA GLN A 34 11.42 30.32 15.58
C GLN A 34 11.06 28.83 15.65
N SER A 35 12.08 27.99 15.71
CA SER A 35 11.94 26.59 16.08
C SER A 35 11.15 26.50 17.37
N PRO A 36 9.97 25.86 17.41
CA PRO A 36 9.27 25.69 18.67
C PRO A 36 10.13 24.74 19.52
N ALA A 37 10.58 25.25 20.67
CA ALA A 37 11.26 24.49 21.69
C ALA A 37 10.43 23.23 22.01
N LEU A 38 11.12 22.09 22.00
CA LEU A 38 10.63 20.78 22.39
C LEU A 38 10.32 20.80 23.89
N SER A 39 9.12 21.22 24.28
CA SER A 39 8.65 21.07 25.65
C SER A 39 7.23 20.54 25.65
N GLY A 40 7.12 19.28 26.04
CA GLY A 40 5.92 18.45 25.96
C GLY A 40 6.36 17.04 25.63
N ALA A 41 6.36 16.17 26.65
CA ALA A 41 6.58 14.74 26.52
C ALA A 41 5.44 14.14 25.68
N VAL A 42 5.48 14.35 24.38
CA VAL A 42 4.73 13.59 23.40
C VAL A 42 5.47 12.28 23.27
N SER A 43 4.80 11.15 23.45
CA SER A 43 5.35 9.84 23.12
C SER A 43 5.94 9.90 21.71
N ILE A 44 7.27 9.95 21.63
CA ILE A 44 8.05 9.98 20.39
C ILE A 44 7.86 8.69 19.59
N GLY A 45 7.19 7.67 20.16
CA GLY A 45 7.01 6.35 19.57
C GLY A 45 5.61 5.97 19.09
N SER A 46 4.57 6.80 19.23
CA SER A 46 3.22 6.42 18.78
C SER A 46 2.89 6.93 17.38
N ILE A 47 2.33 6.05 16.55
CA ILE A 47 1.81 6.37 15.22
C ILE A 47 0.80 7.54 15.25
N ASP A 48 0.00 7.66 16.31
CA ASP A 48 -0.97 8.74 16.45
C ASP A 48 -0.30 10.10 16.64
N ALA A 49 0.81 10.14 17.38
CA ALA A 49 1.60 11.36 17.55
C ALA A 49 2.19 11.83 16.21
N TYR A 50 2.65 10.88 15.38
CA TYR A 50 3.10 11.17 14.03
C TYR A 50 1.97 11.75 13.16
N ILE A 51 0.79 11.11 13.15
CA ILE A 51 -0.37 11.56 12.37
C ILE A 51 -0.80 12.97 12.81
N GLN A 52 -0.84 13.23 14.12
CA GLN A 52 -1.17 14.56 14.65
C GLN A 52 -0.15 15.61 14.22
N ARG A 53 1.15 15.28 14.21
CA ARG A 53 2.19 16.21 13.76
C ARG A 53 2.12 16.47 12.27
N ALA A 54 1.89 15.45 11.45
CA ALA A 54 1.71 15.59 10.01
C ALA A 54 0.54 16.51 9.63
N ARG A 55 -0.53 16.55 10.45
CA ARG A 55 -1.68 17.44 10.25
C ARG A 55 -1.38 18.92 10.53
N ARG A 56 -0.36 19.23 11.33
CA ARG A 56 -0.01 20.63 11.70
C ARG A 56 0.71 21.37 10.56
N PHE A 57 1.28 20.66 9.60
CA PHE A 57 1.94 21.32 8.47
C PHE A 57 0.91 21.97 7.54
N PRO A 58 1.13 23.24 7.13
CA PRO A 58 0.24 23.93 6.22
C PRO A 58 0.29 23.32 4.82
N MET A 59 -0.84 23.36 4.11
CA MET A 59 -0.90 22.99 2.70
C MET A 59 -0.32 24.12 1.86
N LEU A 60 0.52 23.77 0.89
CA LEU A 60 1.11 24.74 -0.03
C LEU A 60 0.10 25.18 -1.10
N THR A 61 0.20 26.45 -1.48
CA THR A 61 -0.46 26.99 -2.66
C THR A 61 0.22 26.47 -3.93
N ARG A 62 -0.40 26.64 -5.10
CA ARG A 62 0.18 26.19 -6.37
C ARG A 62 1.44 26.99 -6.69
N GLU A 63 1.43 28.28 -6.37
CA GLU A 63 2.52 29.22 -6.57
C GLU A 63 3.71 28.88 -5.68
N ASP A 64 3.48 28.57 -4.40
CA ASP A 64 4.52 28.14 -3.48
C ASP A 64 5.12 26.79 -3.88
N GLU A 65 4.28 25.85 -4.32
CA GLU A 65 4.71 24.54 -4.80
C GLU A 65 5.64 24.68 -6.02
N PHE A 66 5.27 25.53 -6.98
CA PHE A 66 6.11 25.85 -8.13
C PHE A 66 7.44 26.48 -7.70
N ARG A 67 7.41 27.50 -6.84
CA ARG A 67 8.60 28.20 -6.36
C ARG A 67 9.57 27.26 -5.63
N LEU A 68 9.07 26.41 -4.75
CA LEU A 68 9.89 25.44 -4.01
C LEU A 68 10.44 24.35 -4.93
N ALA A 69 9.62 23.85 -5.86
CA ALA A 69 10.06 22.83 -6.81
C ALA A 69 11.12 23.35 -7.79
N SER A 70 11.00 24.59 -8.27
CA SER A 70 12.01 25.21 -9.14
C SER A 70 13.32 25.42 -8.38
N ARG A 71 13.28 25.94 -7.15
CA ARG A 71 14.49 26.08 -6.30
C ARG A 71 15.19 24.74 -6.05
N TYR A 72 14.42 23.69 -5.78
CA TYR A 72 15.02 22.37 -5.59
C TYR A 72 15.65 21.83 -6.89
N ARG A 73 15.01 22.06 -8.04
CA ARG A 73 15.56 21.63 -9.33
C ARG A 73 16.83 22.39 -9.72
N ASP A 74 16.78 23.71 -9.63
CA ASP A 74 17.79 24.59 -10.22
C ASP A 74 19.00 24.73 -9.27
N ASP A 75 18.75 24.85 -7.97
CA ASP A 75 19.77 25.09 -6.95
C ASP A 75 20.10 23.86 -6.10
N ASN A 76 19.41 22.72 -6.32
CA ASN A 76 19.50 21.52 -5.48
C ASN A 76 19.21 21.80 -3.98
N ASP A 77 18.33 22.76 -3.70
CA ASP A 77 17.97 23.21 -2.35
C ASP A 77 17.21 22.13 -1.55
N VAL A 78 17.93 21.49 -0.63
CA VAL A 78 17.41 20.42 0.23
C VAL A 78 16.31 20.92 1.17
N ASP A 79 16.36 22.18 1.61
CA ASP A 79 15.33 22.76 2.47
C ASP A 79 14.02 22.97 1.71
N ALA A 80 14.10 23.32 0.43
CA ALA A 80 12.93 23.42 -0.45
C ALA A 80 12.28 22.04 -0.65
N ALA A 81 13.09 20.99 -0.89
CA ALA A 81 12.59 19.61 -0.96
C ALA A 81 11.94 19.17 0.37
N ARG A 82 12.57 19.47 1.51
CA ARG A 82 12.01 19.17 2.83
C ARG A 82 10.65 19.83 3.02
N GLN A 83 10.49 21.10 2.65
CA GLN A 83 9.21 21.81 2.75
C GLN A 83 8.12 21.18 1.88
N LEU A 84 8.46 20.77 0.64
CA LEU A 84 7.54 20.04 -0.24
C LEU A 84 7.10 18.69 0.35
N VAL A 85 8.03 17.95 0.97
CA VAL A 85 7.71 16.66 1.59
C VAL A 85 6.79 16.84 2.80
N VAL A 86 7.16 17.71 3.76
CA VAL A 86 6.39 17.85 5.01
C VAL A 86 4.97 18.36 4.79
N SER A 87 4.74 19.21 3.80
CA SER A 87 3.40 19.71 3.47
C SER A 87 2.47 18.62 2.91
N HIS A 88 3.04 17.56 2.30
CA HIS A 88 2.31 16.50 1.62
C HIS A 88 2.20 15.19 2.44
N LEU A 89 2.70 15.14 3.69
CA LEU A 89 2.59 13.93 4.54
C LEU A 89 1.14 13.47 4.76
N ARG A 90 0.19 14.41 4.78
CA ARG A 90 -1.25 14.10 4.90
C ARG A 90 -1.77 13.23 3.75
N LEU A 91 -1.22 13.42 2.55
CA LEU A 91 -1.55 12.61 1.38
C LEU A 91 -1.10 11.17 1.59
N VAL A 92 0.15 10.97 2.03
CA VAL A 92 0.72 9.64 2.29
C VAL A 92 -0.14 8.87 3.28
N ILE A 93 -0.49 9.49 4.41
CA ILE A 93 -1.36 8.87 5.43
C ILE A 93 -2.71 8.48 4.84
N SER A 94 -3.29 9.32 3.98
CA SER A 94 -4.59 9.01 3.35
C SER A 94 -4.51 7.83 2.39
N VAL A 95 -3.40 7.69 1.66
CA VAL A 95 -3.18 6.58 0.72
C VAL A 95 -2.88 5.29 1.48
N ALA A 96 -2.03 5.34 2.51
CA ALA A 96 -1.63 4.19 3.32
C ALA A 96 -2.81 3.50 4.01
N ARG A 97 -3.84 4.26 4.42
CA ARG A 97 -5.07 3.69 5.00
C ARG A 97 -5.79 2.70 4.08
N GLY A 98 -5.67 2.86 2.75
CA GLY A 98 -6.25 1.92 1.79
C GLY A 98 -5.63 0.52 1.83
N TYR A 99 -4.48 0.36 2.50
CA TYR A 99 -3.69 -0.88 2.53
C TYR A 99 -3.74 -1.61 3.88
N LEU A 100 -4.55 -1.13 4.84
CA LEU A 100 -4.67 -1.78 6.15
C LEU A 100 -5.27 -3.20 6.08
N GLY A 101 -6.03 -3.50 5.03
CA GLY A 101 -6.66 -4.81 4.83
C GLY A 101 -5.67 -5.97 4.58
N TYR A 102 -4.37 -5.70 4.42
CA TYR A 102 -3.35 -6.72 4.18
C TYR A 102 -2.69 -7.26 5.47
N GLY A 103 -3.09 -6.78 6.65
CA GLY A 103 -2.54 -7.25 7.94
C GLY A 103 -1.16 -6.71 8.30
N LEU A 104 -0.67 -5.68 7.58
CA LEU A 104 0.62 -5.05 7.83
C LEU A 104 0.51 -3.86 8.81
N PRO A 105 1.55 -3.57 9.61
CA PRO A 105 1.56 -2.41 10.50
C PRO A 105 1.36 -1.10 9.73
N HIS A 106 0.42 -0.28 10.18
CA HIS A 106 0.11 1.01 9.53
C HIS A 106 1.33 1.95 9.48
N ALA A 107 2.19 1.89 10.50
CA ALA A 107 3.41 2.70 10.54
C ALA A 107 4.33 2.38 9.36
N ASP A 108 4.53 1.10 9.06
CA ASP A 108 5.42 0.68 7.98
C ASP A 108 4.86 1.08 6.60
N LEU A 109 3.55 0.94 6.41
CA LEU A 109 2.87 1.41 5.19
C LEU A 109 3.05 2.92 4.97
N ILE A 110 2.98 3.72 6.04
CA ILE A 110 3.24 5.17 5.98
C ILE A 110 4.70 5.44 5.62
N GLN A 111 5.65 4.70 6.19
CA GLN A 111 7.07 4.90 5.96
C GLN A 111 7.44 4.62 4.50
N GLU A 112 6.95 3.53 3.93
CA GLU A 112 7.16 3.20 2.52
C GLU A 112 6.49 4.22 1.59
N GLY A 113 5.29 4.69 1.98
CA GLY A 113 4.65 5.79 1.29
C GLY A 113 5.46 7.10 1.34
N ASN A 114 6.14 7.39 2.45
CA ASN A 114 7.03 8.54 2.59
C ASN A 114 8.25 8.41 1.68
N ILE A 115 8.82 7.21 1.54
CA ILE A 115 9.88 6.90 0.58
C ILE A 115 9.39 7.17 -0.85
N GLY A 116 8.17 6.75 -1.18
CA GLY A 116 7.52 7.05 -2.47
C GLY A 116 7.32 8.54 -2.71
N LEU A 117 6.93 9.30 -1.70
CA LEU A 117 6.82 10.76 -1.77
C LEU A 117 8.18 11.42 -2.01
N MET A 118 9.24 10.97 -1.32
CA MET A 118 10.59 11.49 -1.54
C MET A 118 11.08 11.23 -2.97
N LYS A 119 10.86 10.02 -3.49
CA LYS A 119 11.13 9.66 -4.89
C LYS A 119 10.32 10.53 -5.87
N ALA A 120 9.08 10.89 -5.49
CA ALA A 120 8.25 11.77 -6.30
C ALA A 120 8.78 13.21 -6.34
N VAL A 121 9.18 13.78 -5.21
CA VAL A 121 9.78 15.12 -5.15
C VAL A 121 11.08 15.17 -5.97
N GLN A 122 11.91 14.13 -5.91
CA GLN A 122 13.14 14.03 -6.72
C GLN A 122 12.91 14.08 -8.23
N ARG A 123 11.79 13.53 -8.71
CA ARG A 123 11.48 13.40 -10.14
C ARG A 123 10.44 14.42 -10.62
N PHE A 124 9.97 15.29 -9.73
CA PHE A 124 8.87 16.19 -10.03
C PHE A 124 9.29 17.30 -11.00
N ASP A 125 8.38 17.65 -11.91
CA ASP A 125 8.61 18.66 -12.93
C ASP A 125 7.58 19.80 -12.86
N PRO A 126 7.94 20.96 -12.29
CA PRO A 126 7.01 22.08 -12.14
C PRO A 126 6.62 22.72 -13.49
N THR A 127 7.42 22.58 -14.54
CA THR A 127 7.14 23.23 -15.85
C THR A 127 5.97 22.59 -16.58
N ARG A 128 5.62 21.34 -16.24
CA ARG A 128 4.48 20.61 -16.81
C ARG A 128 3.12 21.15 -16.33
N GLY A 129 3.11 22.05 -15.36
CA GLY A 129 1.88 22.67 -14.84
C GLY A 129 0.96 21.71 -14.07
N ILE A 130 1.36 20.47 -13.82
CA ILE A 130 0.63 19.52 -13.00
C ILE A 130 0.92 19.74 -11.51
N ARG A 131 -0.04 19.39 -10.64
CA ARG A 131 0.18 19.41 -9.19
C ARG A 131 1.04 18.22 -8.77
N LEU A 132 1.92 18.43 -7.79
CA LEU A 132 2.75 17.41 -7.16
C LEU A 132 1.89 16.27 -6.61
N VAL A 133 0.73 16.56 -6.04
CA VAL A 133 -0.21 15.54 -5.55
C VAL A 133 -0.55 14.51 -6.63
N SER A 134 -0.89 14.96 -7.84
CA SER A 134 -1.27 14.09 -8.95
C SER A 134 -0.12 13.17 -9.37
N PHE A 135 1.11 13.67 -9.34
CA PHE A 135 2.30 12.88 -9.63
C PHE A 135 2.64 11.91 -8.48
N ALA A 136 2.66 12.42 -7.25
CA ALA A 136 3.09 11.69 -6.06
C ALA A 136 2.20 10.48 -5.74
N ILE A 137 0.88 10.55 -5.97
CA ILE A 137 -0.03 9.43 -5.69
C ILE A 137 0.44 8.14 -6.38
N HIS A 138 0.90 8.21 -7.62
CA HIS A 138 1.32 7.04 -8.38
C HIS A 138 2.57 6.39 -7.77
N LEU A 139 3.53 7.21 -7.36
CA LEU A 139 4.79 6.74 -6.78
C LEU A 139 4.59 6.22 -5.35
N ILE A 140 3.77 6.90 -4.55
CA ILE A 140 3.38 6.44 -3.21
C ILE A 140 2.71 5.07 -3.29
N LYS A 141 1.72 4.90 -4.17
CA LYS A 141 1.04 3.61 -4.35
C LYS A 141 1.99 2.52 -4.84
N ALA A 142 2.90 2.83 -5.76
CA ALA A 142 3.85 1.87 -6.28
C ALA A 142 4.79 1.34 -5.18
N GLU A 143 5.35 2.22 -4.33
CA GLU A 143 6.22 1.80 -3.22
C GLU A 143 5.46 0.99 -2.19
N ILE A 144 4.25 1.43 -1.79
CA ILE A 144 3.42 0.67 -0.86
C ILE A 144 3.05 -0.71 -1.44
N HIS A 145 2.68 -0.79 -2.73
CA HIS A 145 2.39 -2.07 -3.39
C HIS A 145 3.59 -3.02 -3.34
N GLU A 146 4.78 -2.51 -3.66
CA GLU A 146 5.99 -3.33 -3.66
C GLU A 146 6.35 -3.80 -2.24
N TYR A 147 6.16 -2.95 -1.23
CA TYR A 147 6.34 -3.34 0.16
C TYR A 147 5.34 -4.41 0.60
N VAL A 148 4.06 -4.25 0.29
CA VAL A 148 3.02 -5.22 0.64
C VAL A 148 3.35 -6.58 -0.01
N LEU A 149 3.67 -6.61 -1.31
CA LEU A 149 4.03 -7.84 -2.00
C LEU A 149 5.26 -8.56 -1.42
N LYS A 150 6.21 -7.81 -0.85
CA LYS A 150 7.44 -8.37 -0.28
C LYS A 150 7.29 -8.83 1.18
N ASN A 151 6.34 -8.28 1.92
CA ASN A 151 6.27 -8.43 3.38
C ASN A 151 4.93 -8.98 3.89
N TRP A 152 3.95 -9.27 3.02
CA TRP A 152 2.67 -9.88 3.44
C TRP A 152 2.81 -11.27 4.07
N ARG A 153 3.92 -11.96 3.83
CA ARG A 153 4.29 -13.26 4.43
C ARG A 153 5.73 -13.25 4.90
N MET A 154 6.04 -14.12 5.85
CA MET A 154 7.41 -14.32 6.32
C MET A 154 8.31 -14.86 5.20
N LEU A 155 7.80 -15.79 4.38
CA LEU A 155 8.51 -16.36 3.25
C LEU A 155 8.39 -15.48 2.01
N LYS A 156 9.53 -14.92 1.59
CA LYS A 156 9.63 -14.09 0.39
C LYS A 156 9.64 -14.97 -0.85
N LEU A 157 8.61 -14.83 -1.68
CA LEU A 157 8.48 -15.54 -2.95
C LEU A 157 8.62 -14.56 -4.12
N ALA A 158 9.28 -14.98 -5.19
CA ALA A 158 9.24 -14.25 -6.44
C ALA A 158 7.78 -14.23 -6.96
N THR A 159 7.30 -13.05 -7.37
CA THR A 159 5.94 -12.90 -7.90
C THR A 159 5.96 -12.58 -9.38
N THR A 160 5.16 -13.31 -10.16
CA THR A 160 4.96 -13.03 -11.59
C THR A 160 4.00 -11.85 -11.78
N LYS A 161 3.95 -11.28 -12.99
CA LYS A 161 3.00 -10.19 -13.33
C LYS A 161 1.54 -10.60 -13.09
N ALA A 162 1.20 -11.85 -13.43
CA ALA A 162 -0.12 -12.44 -13.20
C ALA A 162 -0.46 -12.49 -11.70
N GLN A 163 0.47 -13.00 -10.89
CA GLN A 163 0.30 -13.09 -9.43
C GLN A 163 0.13 -11.71 -8.77
N ARG A 164 0.86 -10.68 -9.22
CA ARG A 164 0.67 -9.30 -8.72
C ARG A 164 -0.74 -8.77 -9.03
N LYS A 165 -1.28 -9.07 -10.22
CA LYS A 165 -2.64 -8.67 -10.62
C LYS A 165 -3.70 -9.37 -9.75
N LEU A 166 -3.50 -10.65 -9.47
CA LEU A 166 -4.38 -11.42 -8.59
C LEU A 166 -4.33 -10.91 -7.14
N PHE A 167 -3.14 -10.62 -6.61
CA PHE A 167 -2.96 -10.17 -5.22
C PHE A 167 -3.70 -8.87 -4.87
N PHE A 168 -3.71 -7.88 -5.78
CA PHE A 168 -4.35 -6.58 -5.51
C PHE A 168 -5.84 -6.52 -5.89
N ASN A 169 -6.42 -7.62 -6.40
CA ASN A 169 -7.85 -7.71 -6.70
C ASN A 169 -8.57 -8.76 -5.82
N PRO A 170 -8.50 -8.67 -4.48
CA PRO A 170 -9.04 -9.70 -3.59
C PRO A 170 -10.58 -9.76 -3.63
N ARG A 171 -11.27 -8.71 -4.08
CA ARG A 171 -12.74 -8.71 -4.24
C ARG A 171 -13.25 -9.72 -5.28
N SER A 172 -12.40 -10.20 -6.20
CA SER A 172 -12.79 -11.31 -7.08
C SER A 172 -12.65 -12.68 -6.43
N MET A 173 -11.84 -12.77 -5.37
CA MET A 173 -11.51 -13.98 -4.61
C MET A 173 -12.19 -13.97 -3.23
N GLU A 174 -13.40 -13.41 -3.12
CA GLU A 174 -14.16 -13.46 -1.88
C GLU A 174 -14.26 -14.92 -1.41
N THR A 175 -13.58 -15.13 -0.29
CA THR A 175 -13.23 -16.40 0.31
C THR A 175 -14.48 -16.92 0.99
N SER A 176 -15.31 -17.65 0.25
CA SER A 176 -16.06 -18.70 0.90
C SER A 176 -15.02 -19.65 1.51
N SER A 177 -15.19 -20.04 2.78
CA SER A 177 -14.23 -20.84 3.55
C SER A 177 -13.93 -22.23 2.95
N GLN A 178 -14.38 -22.52 1.73
CA GLN A 178 -14.24 -23.77 0.99
C GLN A 178 -13.26 -23.69 -0.19
N GLY A 179 -12.50 -22.60 -0.34
CA GLY A 179 -11.57 -22.39 -1.47
C GLY A 179 -12.30 -22.08 -2.78
N LEU A 180 -11.56 -21.61 -3.80
CA LEU A 180 -12.17 -21.30 -5.09
C LEU A 180 -12.51 -22.58 -5.87
N GLY A 181 -13.80 -22.77 -6.15
CA GLY A 181 -14.24 -23.80 -7.11
C GLY A 181 -13.68 -23.56 -8.52
N SER A 182 -13.47 -24.63 -9.28
CA SER A 182 -12.86 -24.59 -10.63
C SER A 182 -13.56 -23.63 -11.61
N THR A 183 -14.90 -23.57 -11.55
CA THR A 183 -15.71 -22.64 -12.37
C THR A 183 -15.40 -21.18 -12.04
N ARG A 184 -15.31 -20.84 -10.75
CA ARG A 184 -15.04 -19.46 -10.32
C ARG A 184 -13.61 -19.03 -10.66
N ALA A 185 -12.64 -19.94 -10.51
CA ALA A 185 -11.27 -19.70 -10.93
C ALA A 185 -11.19 -19.38 -12.43
N ALA A 186 -11.97 -20.06 -13.28
CA ALA A 186 -12.02 -19.79 -14.72
C ALA A 186 -12.62 -18.42 -15.06
N GLU A 187 -13.65 -17.97 -14.35
CA GLU A 187 -14.23 -16.63 -14.52
C GLU A 187 -13.22 -15.53 -14.16
N ILE A 188 -12.54 -15.68 -13.02
CA ILE A 188 -11.51 -14.74 -12.55
C ILE A 188 -10.35 -14.70 -13.55
N ALA A 189 -9.92 -15.86 -14.04
CA ALA A 189 -8.89 -16.00 -15.06
C ALA A 189 -9.22 -15.22 -16.34
N GLN A 190 -10.48 -15.28 -16.81
CA GLN A 190 -10.92 -14.50 -17.98
C GLN A 190 -10.94 -13.00 -17.72
N ILE A 191 -11.45 -12.55 -16.57
CA ILE A 191 -11.52 -11.12 -16.23
C ILE A 191 -10.10 -10.53 -16.10
N LEU A 192 -9.19 -11.29 -15.50
CA LEU A 192 -7.84 -10.84 -15.20
C LEU A 192 -6.81 -11.26 -16.24
N ASP A 193 -7.20 -11.91 -17.34
CA ASP A 193 -6.30 -12.32 -18.43
C ASP A 193 -5.09 -13.13 -17.88
N VAL A 194 -5.38 -14.15 -17.09
CA VAL A 194 -4.41 -15.07 -16.45
C VAL A 194 -4.90 -16.52 -16.60
N THR A 195 -4.04 -17.49 -16.31
CA THR A 195 -4.44 -18.91 -16.40
C THR A 195 -5.25 -19.34 -15.15
N PRO A 196 -6.21 -20.27 -15.28
CA PRO A 196 -6.94 -20.80 -14.12
C PRO A 196 -6.01 -21.46 -13.09
N ALA A 197 -4.90 -22.06 -13.54
CA ALA A 197 -3.89 -22.65 -12.65
C ALA A 197 -3.22 -21.59 -11.77
N GLU A 198 -2.86 -20.42 -12.32
CA GLU A 198 -2.30 -19.30 -11.54
C GLU A 198 -3.31 -18.76 -10.51
N VAL A 199 -4.61 -18.77 -10.82
CA VAL A 199 -5.66 -18.35 -9.87
C VAL A 199 -5.73 -19.31 -8.69
N ILE A 200 -5.75 -20.62 -8.95
CA ILE A 200 -5.80 -21.66 -7.89
C ILE A 200 -4.53 -21.63 -7.03
N GLU A 201 -3.36 -21.49 -7.66
CA GLU A 201 -2.09 -21.34 -6.94
C GLU A 201 -2.12 -20.10 -6.04
N MET A 202 -2.59 -18.97 -6.57
CA MET A 202 -2.66 -17.72 -5.81
C MET A 202 -3.69 -17.80 -4.67
N ASP A 203 -4.83 -18.45 -4.87
CA ASP A 203 -5.85 -18.67 -3.83
C ASP A 203 -5.30 -19.52 -2.68
N THR A 204 -4.63 -20.62 -3.00
CA THR A 204 -3.95 -21.48 -2.01
C THR A 204 -2.92 -20.66 -1.21
N ARG A 205 -2.21 -19.75 -1.89
CA ARG A 205 -1.24 -18.85 -1.26
C ARG A 205 -1.89 -17.73 -0.47
N LEU A 206 -3.09 -17.26 -0.79
CA LEU A 206 -3.76 -16.21 0.00
C LEU A 206 -4.49 -16.79 1.21
N SER A 207 -5.04 -17.99 1.07
CA SER A 207 -5.81 -18.68 2.12
C SER A 207 -4.95 -19.41 3.15
N GLY A 208 -3.74 -19.85 2.82
CA GLY A 208 -2.85 -20.49 3.78
C GLY A 208 -2.46 -19.54 4.93
N HIS A 209 -2.26 -20.05 6.14
CA HIS A 209 -1.64 -19.29 7.24
C HIS A 209 -0.26 -19.86 7.55
N ASP A 210 0.69 -19.01 7.95
CA ASP A 210 1.99 -19.47 8.43
C ASP A 210 1.79 -20.11 9.82
N VAL A 211 2.22 -21.36 10.00
CA VAL A 211 2.08 -22.10 11.27
C VAL A 211 3.43 -22.06 12.00
N ALA A 212 3.40 -21.73 13.29
CA ALA A 212 4.59 -21.76 14.13
C ALA A 212 5.10 -23.21 14.29
N LEU A 213 6.41 -23.39 14.21
CA LEU A 213 7.02 -24.72 14.36
C LEU A 213 6.86 -25.24 15.80
N ASP A 214 7.10 -24.36 16.77
CA ASP A 214 6.87 -24.58 18.19
C ASP A 214 5.47 -24.12 18.58
N GLY A 215 4.82 -24.90 19.43
CA GLY A 215 3.56 -24.52 20.07
C GLY A 215 3.85 -23.66 21.28
N ASP A 216 2.91 -22.79 21.63
CA ASP A 216 3.00 -22.09 22.90
C ASP A 216 2.89 -23.13 24.04
N SER A 217 3.80 -23.10 25.01
CA SER A 217 3.92 -24.15 26.02
C SER A 217 2.75 -24.19 27.01
N ASP A 218 1.93 -23.14 27.03
CA ASP A 218 0.80 -22.98 27.94
C ASP A 218 -0.53 -23.52 27.35
N ASP A 219 -0.60 -23.76 26.04
CA ASP A 219 -1.76 -24.32 25.36
C ASP A 219 -1.48 -25.77 24.94
N ASP A 220 -1.76 -26.74 25.83
CA ASP A 220 -1.71 -28.19 25.55
C ASP A 220 -2.60 -28.63 24.37
N GLU A 221 -3.44 -27.73 23.84
CA GLU A 221 -4.37 -27.93 22.74
C GLU A 221 -3.89 -27.35 21.40
N ALA A 222 -2.82 -26.54 21.40
CA ALA A 222 -2.27 -25.94 20.19
C ALA A 222 -1.41 -26.95 19.41
N PHE A 223 -1.91 -27.38 18.25
CA PHE A 223 -1.16 -28.24 17.34
C PHE A 223 0.06 -27.51 16.78
N ALA A 224 1.25 -27.99 17.14
CA ALA A 224 2.51 -27.54 16.55
C ALA A 224 3.19 -28.68 15.77
N PRO A 225 3.71 -28.43 14.55
CA PRO A 225 4.33 -29.47 13.73
C PRO A 225 5.46 -30.24 14.44
N ILE A 226 6.19 -29.61 15.37
CA ILE A 226 7.24 -30.28 16.14
C ILE A 226 6.73 -31.43 17.02
N THR A 227 5.47 -31.38 17.46
CA THR A 227 4.86 -32.43 18.30
C THR A 227 4.74 -33.76 17.55
N TYR A 228 4.64 -33.73 16.22
CA TYR A 228 4.60 -34.93 15.38
C TYR A 228 5.91 -35.74 15.47
N LEU A 229 7.05 -35.06 15.53
CA LEU A 229 8.36 -35.71 15.64
C LEU A 229 8.60 -36.28 17.05
N GLY A 230 8.08 -35.63 18.10
CA GLY A 230 8.13 -36.16 19.47
C GLY A 230 7.48 -37.54 19.60
N ARG A 231 6.39 -37.76 18.87
CA ARG A 231 5.66 -39.03 18.81
C ARG A 231 6.46 -40.15 18.15
N LEU A 232 7.20 -39.85 17.07
CA LEU A 232 8.06 -40.81 16.36
C LEU A 232 9.29 -41.22 17.19
N LEU A 233 9.77 -40.35 18.07
CA LEU A 233 10.90 -40.59 18.95
C LEU A 233 10.51 -41.21 20.31
N GLY A 234 9.26 -41.64 20.48
CA GLY A 234 8.78 -42.30 21.70
C GLY A 234 8.70 -41.41 22.94
N ARG A 235 8.74 -40.08 22.78
CA ARG A 235 8.49 -39.14 23.88
C ARG A 235 6.99 -38.88 23.95
N THR A 236 6.34 -39.26 25.05
CA THR A 236 4.90 -39.06 25.24
C THR A 236 4.59 -37.59 25.47
N VAL A 237 4.34 -36.87 24.38
CA VAL A 237 3.61 -35.60 24.43
C VAL A 237 2.13 -35.96 24.28
N ALA A 238 1.31 -35.59 25.26
CA ALA A 238 -0.11 -35.90 25.28
C ALA A 238 -0.78 -35.33 24.01
N CYS A 239 -1.46 -36.18 23.24
CA CYS A 239 -2.20 -35.74 22.07
C CYS A 239 -3.53 -35.11 22.53
N PRO A 240 -3.84 -33.85 22.16
CA PRO A 240 -5.12 -33.24 22.52
C PRO A 240 -6.26 -34.01 21.84
N ARG A 241 -7.13 -34.59 22.66
CA ARG A 241 -8.14 -35.61 22.32
C ARG A 241 -9.19 -35.23 21.26
N ARG A 242 -9.16 -34.01 20.69
CA ARG A 242 -10.21 -33.50 19.79
C ARG A 242 -9.75 -33.03 18.41
N ALA A 243 -8.45 -32.82 18.17
CA ALA A 243 -7.99 -32.21 16.91
C ALA A 243 -7.59 -33.23 15.82
N CYS A 244 -7.20 -34.45 16.20
CA CYS A 244 -6.75 -35.45 15.25
C CYS A 244 -7.72 -36.63 15.17
N ALA A 245 -8.54 -36.66 14.11
CA ALA A 245 -9.07 -37.92 13.61
C ALA A 245 -7.91 -38.74 13.01
N CYS A 246 -7.07 -39.34 13.86
CA CYS A 246 -6.12 -40.35 13.41
C CYS A 246 -6.92 -41.57 12.95
N PRO A 247 -6.77 -42.05 11.71
CA PRO A 247 -7.22 -43.38 11.37
C PRO A 247 -6.47 -44.35 12.30
N THR A 248 -7.21 -45.09 13.12
CA THR A 248 -6.66 -46.17 13.93
C THR A 248 -5.97 -47.14 12.98
N ALA A 249 -4.65 -47.28 13.12
CA ALA A 249 -3.92 -48.36 12.47
C ALA A 249 -4.35 -49.68 13.12
N GLU A 250 -4.96 -50.56 12.33
CA GLU A 250 -4.89 -52.01 12.56
C GLU A 250 -3.48 -52.53 12.24
#